data_AF-A0A2A2JD37-F1
#
_entry.id   AF-A0A2A2JD37-F1
#
_cell.length_a   1.000
_cell.length_b   1.000
_cell.length_c   1.000
_cell.angle_alpha   90.00
_cell.angle_beta   90.00
_cell.angle_gamma   90.00
#
_symmetry.space_group_name_H-M   'P 1'
#
loop_
_entity.id
_entity.type
_entity.pdbx_description
1 polymer ?
#
loop_
_entity_poly.entity_id
_entity_poly.type
_entity_poly.pdbx_seq_one_letter_code
_entity_poly.pdbx_strand_id
1 'polypeptide(L)'
;MNSVFAVYGIEVSRRHLSLVADYMTFTGEIQAFNRGAMANNASPLQKMTFETTIAFMREALLQGEEDSLNGPSSRIVVGALTRGGTGSFDLLMAPECFEKTSKEHGW
;
A
#
# COMPACT_ATOMS: atom_id res chain seq x y z
N MET A 1 -5.22 -14.78 -19.44
CA MET A 1 -3.93 -14.90 -18.71
C MET A 1 -3.49 -16.35 -18.54
N ASN A 2 -4.36 -17.28 -18.10
CA ASN A 2 -3.99 -18.71 -17.97
C ASN A 2 -3.39 -19.35 -19.24
N SER A 3 -3.90 -19.00 -20.43
CA SER A 3 -3.42 -19.55 -21.71
C SER A 3 -1.96 -19.22 -22.01
N VAL A 4 -1.41 -18.13 -21.47
CA VAL A 4 -0.02 -17.75 -21.68
C VAL A 4 0.88 -18.53 -20.74
N PHE A 5 0.52 -18.58 -19.44
CA PHE A 5 1.33 -19.28 -18.43
C PHE A 5 1.34 -20.81 -18.60
N ALA A 6 0.23 -21.39 -19.05
CA ALA A 6 0.11 -22.84 -19.25
C ALA A 6 1.09 -23.38 -20.32
N VAL A 7 1.37 -22.61 -21.38
CA VAL A 7 2.30 -23.01 -22.45
C VAL A 7 3.74 -23.12 -21.93
N TYR A 8 4.10 -22.32 -20.92
CA TYR A 8 5.42 -22.34 -20.29
C TYR A 8 5.49 -23.28 -19.07
N GLY A 9 4.42 -24.02 -18.77
CA GLY A 9 4.37 -24.90 -17.59
C GLY A 9 4.38 -24.14 -16.25
N ILE A 10 4.00 -22.86 -16.24
CA ILE A 10 3.97 -22.04 -15.02
C ILE A 10 2.60 -22.20 -14.36
N GLU A 11 2.57 -22.81 -13.18
CA GLU A 11 1.35 -22.94 -12.38
C GLU A 11 1.13 -21.67 -11.55
N VAL A 12 0.02 -20.98 -11.82
CA VAL A 12 -0.42 -19.81 -11.04
C VAL A 12 -1.79 -20.09 -10.46
N SER A 13 -1.93 -19.90 -9.14
CA SER A 13 -3.22 -20.01 -8.48
C SER A 13 -4.23 -19.02 -9.07
N ARG A 14 -5.45 -19.47 -9.30
CA ARG A 14 -6.55 -18.64 -9.82
C ARG A 14 -6.76 -17.36 -9.01
N ARG A 15 -6.50 -17.39 -7.68
CA ARG A 15 -6.68 -16.24 -6.79
C ARG A 15 -5.79 -15.05 -7.15
N HIS A 16 -4.57 -15.30 -7.63
CA HIS A 16 -3.67 -14.23 -8.06
C HIS A 16 -4.18 -13.56 -9.34
N LEU A 17 -4.59 -14.38 -10.30
CA LEU A 17 -5.07 -13.87 -11.59
C LEU A 17 -6.43 -13.17 -11.46
N SER A 18 -7.32 -13.65 -10.59
CA SER A 18 -8.59 -12.97 -10.31
C SER A 18 -8.36 -11.63 -9.64
N LEU A 19 -7.49 -11.57 -8.61
CA LEU A 19 -7.19 -10.31 -7.93
C LEU A 19 -6.62 -9.25 -8.89
N VAL A 20 -5.72 -9.66 -9.79
CA VAL A 20 -5.18 -8.76 -10.82
C VAL A 20 -6.28 -8.30 -11.78
N ALA A 21 -7.14 -9.21 -12.26
CA ALA A 21 -8.23 -8.86 -13.15
C ALA A 21 -9.26 -7.92 -12.48
N ASP A 22 -9.60 -8.16 -11.22
CA ASP A 22 -10.51 -7.34 -10.44
C ASP A 22 -9.92 -5.93 -10.24
N TYR A 23 -8.62 -5.84 -9.90
CA TYR A 23 -7.95 -4.55 -9.77
C TYR A 23 -7.92 -3.76 -11.08
N MET A 24 -7.66 -4.45 -12.21
CA MET A 24 -7.66 -3.81 -13.54
C MET A 24 -9.05 -3.31 -13.98
N THR A 25 -10.14 -3.82 -13.41
CA THR A 25 -11.51 -3.54 -13.88
C THR A 25 -12.40 -2.84 -12.85
N PHE A 26 -11.87 -2.59 -11.64
CA PHE A 26 -12.62 -2.03 -10.52
C PHE A 26 -13.25 -0.67 -10.82
N THR A 27 -12.63 0.15 -11.66
CA THR A 27 -13.13 1.50 -12.01
C THR A 27 -14.23 1.48 -13.08
N GLY A 28 -14.62 0.31 -13.59
CA GLY A 28 -15.58 0.16 -14.69
C GLY A 28 -14.96 0.25 -16.09
N GLU A 29 -13.66 0.56 -16.18
CA GLU A 29 -12.86 0.52 -17.40
C GLU A 29 -11.63 -0.35 -17.17
N ILE A 30 -11.04 -0.87 -18.25
CA ILE A 30 -9.80 -1.67 -18.15
C ILE A 30 -8.62 -0.71 -17.96
N GLN A 31 -8.09 -0.66 -16.74
CA GLN A 31 -6.88 0.09 -16.41
C GLN A 31 -5.65 -0.81 -16.51
N ALA A 32 -4.67 -0.38 -17.30
CA ALA A 32 -3.38 -1.05 -17.42
C ALA A 32 -2.44 -0.67 -16.27
N PHE A 33 -1.46 -1.52 -15.94
CA PHE A 33 -0.42 -1.19 -14.95
C PHE A 33 0.67 -0.31 -15.57
N ASN A 34 0.39 0.97 -15.78
CA ASN A 34 1.33 1.93 -16.33
C ASN A 34 1.26 3.28 -15.59
N ARG A 35 2.17 4.21 -15.94
CA ARG A 35 2.22 5.55 -15.33
C ARG A 35 0.90 6.33 -15.43
N GLY A 36 0.13 6.11 -16.51
CA GLY A 36 -1.14 6.80 -16.73
C GLY A 36 -2.22 6.34 -15.74
N ALA A 37 -2.35 5.04 -15.52
CA ALA A 37 -3.28 4.52 -14.53
C ALA A 37 -2.82 4.85 -13.10
N MET A 38 -1.51 4.81 -12.83
CA MET A 38 -0.97 5.13 -11.52
C MET A 38 -1.12 6.61 -11.14
N ALA A 39 -1.27 7.52 -12.12
CA ALA A 39 -1.56 8.94 -11.88
C ALA A 39 -2.90 9.15 -11.15
N ASN A 40 -3.84 8.21 -11.28
CA ASN A 40 -5.16 8.26 -10.61
C ASN A 40 -5.12 7.81 -9.14
N ASN A 41 -3.95 7.49 -8.58
CA ASN A 41 -3.85 7.15 -7.17
C ASN A 41 -4.15 8.37 -6.29
N ALA A 42 -4.66 8.17 -5.07
CA ALA A 42 -4.96 9.29 -4.17
C ALA A 42 -3.71 9.85 -3.46
N SER A 43 -2.63 9.06 -3.31
CA SER A 43 -1.44 9.46 -2.55
C SER A 43 -0.37 10.07 -3.46
N PRO A 44 -0.02 11.36 -3.30
CA PRO A 44 1.01 12.01 -4.13
C PRO A 44 2.40 11.39 -3.92
N LEU A 45 2.76 11.01 -2.70
CA LEU A 45 4.04 10.33 -2.44
C LEU A 45 4.06 8.95 -3.08
N GLN A 46 2.92 8.22 -3.07
CA GLN A 46 2.82 6.93 -3.77
C GLN A 46 2.98 7.10 -5.28
N LYS A 47 2.38 8.12 -5.90
CA LYS A 47 2.61 8.45 -7.34
C LYS A 47 4.10 8.67 -7.61
N MET A 48 4.75 9.48 -6.77
CA MET A 48 6.17 9.85 -6.90
C MET A 48 7.14 8.66 -6.78
N THR A 49 6.78 7.63 -6.02
CA THR A 49 7.61 6.43 -5.84
C THR A 49 7.58 5.43 -7.01
N PHE A 50 6.64 5.59 -7.94
CA PHE A 50 6.52 4.70 -9.10
C PHE A 50 7.38 5.21 -10.27
N GLU A 51 6.99 6.32 -10.90
CA GLU A 51 7.70 6.94 -12.03
C GLU A 51 7.47 8.47 -12.03
N THR A 52 8.31 9.21 -12.74
CA THR A 52 8.14 10.67 -13.00
C THR A 52 7.99 11.55 -11.75
N THR A 53 8.79 11.28 -10.72
CA THR A 53 8.78 11.94 -9.40
C THR A 53 8.68 13.46 -9.46
N ILE A 54 9.54 14.12 -10.24
CA ILE A 54 9.59 15.60 -10.30
C ILE A 54 8.30 16.19 -10.89
N ALA A 55 7.71 15.54 -11.90
CA ALA A 55 6.50 16.01 -12.54
C ALA A 55 5.31 15.94 -11.56
N PHE A 56 5.15 14.80 -10.87
CA PHE A 56 4.12 14.65 -9.85
C PHE A 56 4.34 15.56 -8.64
N MET A 57 5.59 15.76 -8.20
CA MET A 57 5.92 16.68 -7.12
C MET A 57 5.51 18.11 -7.46
N ARG A 58 5.85 18.57 -8.67
CA ARG A 58 5.48 19.91 -9.13
C ARG A 58 3.96 20.08 -9.17
N GLU A 59 3.23 19.10 -9.70
CA GLU A 59 1.78 19.15 -9.77
C GLU A 59 1.14 19.17 -8.38
N ALA A 60 1.61 18.30 -7.48
CA ALA A 60 1.14 18.26 -6.10
C ALA A 60 1.38 19.59 -5.36
N LEU A 61 2.53 20.25 -5.58
CA LEU A 61 2.81 21.57 -5.01
C LEU A 61 1.92 22.67 -5.59
N LEU A 62 1.63 22.63 -6.89
CA LEU A 62 0.76 23.61 -7.54
C LEU A 62 -0.70 23.46 -7.11
N GLN A 63 -1.16 22.23 -6.90
CA GLN A 63 -2.51 21.92 -6.46
C GLN A 63 -2.67 21.97 -4.92
N GLY A 64 -1.57 21.97 -4.17
CA GLY A 64 -1.58 21.87 -2.72
C GLY A 64 -2.06 20.50 -2.22
N GLU A 65 -1.73 19.41 -2.92
CA GLU A 65 -2.12 18.06 -2.49
C GLU A 65 -1.40 17.63 -1.21
N GLU A 66 -2.14 17.03 -0.29
CA GLU A 66 -1.62 16.43 0.95
C GLU A 66 -1.68 14.90 0.88
N ASP A 67 -0.70 14.22 1.46
CA ASP A 67 -0.68 12.76 1.51
C ASP A 67 -1.31 12.23 2.80
N SER A 68 -2.34 11.39 2.67
CA SER A 68 -3.00 10.75 3.80
C SER A 68 -2.21 9.61 4.45
N LEU A 69 -1.03 9.26 3.90
CA LEU A 69 -0.16 8.18 4.38
C LEU A 69 -0.92 6.87 4.59
N ASN A 70 -1.89 6.55 3.74
CA ASN A 70 -2.62 5.29 3.82
C ASN A 70 -1.92 4.17 3.03
N GLY A 71 -1.21 4.54 1.97
CA GLY A 71 -0.46 3.62 1.14
C GLY A 71 0.79 3.07 1.85
N PRO A 72 1.20 1.82 1.58
CA PRO A 72 2.44 1.28 2.11
C PRO A 72 3.65 2.09 1.62
N SER A 73 3.67 2.50 0.35
CA SER A 73 4.79 3.24 -0.23
C SER A 73 4.97 4.62 0.41
N SER A 74 3.90 5.41 0.54
CA SER A 74 3.98 6.75 1.14
C SER A 74 4.39 6.71 2.61
N ARG A 75 3.96 5.69 3.36
CA ARG A 75 4.43 5.47 4.74
C ARG A 75 5.91 5.15 4.82
N ILE A 76 6.42 4.29 3.93
CA ILE A 76 7.84 3.92 3.89
C ILE A 76 8.71 5.14 3.62
N VAL A 77 8.29 6.03 2.70
CA VAL A 77 9.02 7.28 2.39
C VAL A 77 9.22 8.15 3.63
N VAL A 78 8.23 8.22 4.52
CA VAL A 78 8.29 9.01 5.77
C VAL A 78 8.89 8.21 6.95
N GLY A 79 9.16 6.91 6.76
CA GLY A 79 9.65 6.03 7.84
C GLY A 79 8.58 5.60 8.83
N ALA A 80 7.29 5.67 8.46
CA ALA A 80 6.17 5.24 9.29
C ALA A 80 5.83 3.75 9.10
N LEU A 81 5.30 3.11 10.15
CA LEU A 81 4.85 1.71 10.08
C LEU A 81 3.67 1.54 9.12
N THR A 82 3.77 0.59 8.19
CA THR A 82 2.69 0.24 7.25
C THR A 82 1.48 -0.39 7.96
N ARG A 83 0.25 0.00 7.59
CA ARG A 83 -1.02 -0.54 8.17
C ARG A 83 -1.45 -1.89 7.59
N GLY A 84 -0.48 -2.76 7.30
CA GLY A 84 -0.70 -4.07 6.69
C GLY A 84 -0.03 -5.18 7.51
N GLY A 85 -0.62 -6.38 7.50
CA GLY A 85 -0.07 -7.54 8.18
C GLY A 85 0.06 -7.31 9.68
N THR A 86 1.31 -7.30 10.19
CA THR A 86 1.59 -7.09 11.63
C THR A 86 1.34 -5.66 12.10
N GLY A 87 1.35 -4.68 11.20
CA GLY A 87 1.03 -3.28 11.51
C GLY A 87 -0.45 -2.93 11.35
N SER A 88 -1.32 -3.93 11.11
CA SER A 88 -2.76 -3.72 10.97
C SER A 88 -3.50 -3.54 12.30
N PHE A 89 -2.84 -3.79 13.43
CA PHE A 89 -3.39 -3.61 14.76
C PHE A 89 -2.35 -2.98 15.69
N ASP A 90 -2.83 -2.28 16.71
CA ASP A 90 -2.00 -1.74 17.78
C ASP A 90 -2.06 -2.66 19.00
N LEU A 91 -0.95 -2.72 19.74
CA LEU A 91 -0.87 -3.46 20.98
C LEU A 91 -1.18 -2.53 22.15
N LEU A 92 -2.18 -2.91 22.94
CA LEU A 92 -2.49 -2.26 24.20
C LEU A 92 -2.05 -3.15 25.36
N MET A 93 -1.39 -2.56 26.35
CA MET A 93 -1.05 -3.28 27.56
C MET A 93 -2.29 -3.35 28.46
N ALA A 94 -2.68 -4.56 28.87
CA ALA A 94 -3.74 -4.72 29.85
C ALA A 94 -3.31 -4.12 31.20
N PRO A 95 -4.17 -3.37 31.89
CA PRO A 95 -3.82 -2.68 33.14
C PRO A 95 -3.36 -3.66 34.23
N GLU A 96 -3.95 -4.85 34.29
CA GLU A 96 -3.55 -5.91 35.22
C GLU A 96 -2.12 -6.43 34.99
N CYS A 97 -1.66 -6.41 33.74
CA CYS A 97 -0.30 -6.82 33.39
C CYS A 97 0.68 -5.69 33.73
N PHE A 98 0.30 -4.43 33.47
CA PHE A 98 1.10 -3.25 33.84
C PHE A 98 1.40 -3.17 35.33
N GLU A 99 0.41 -3.42 36.19
CA GLU A 99 0.60 -3.43 37.66
C GLU A 99 1.58 -4.51 38.13
N LYS A 100 1.59 -5.69 37.49
CA LYS A 100 2.55 -6.76 37.83
C LYS A 100 3.96 -6.36 37.42
N THR A 101 4.15 -5.78 36.24
CA THR A 101 5.46 -5.33 35.77
C THR A 101 6.01 -4.15 36.61
N SER A 102 5.15 -3.21 37.03
CA SER A 102 5.55 -2.10 37.94
C SER A 102 5.95 -2.63 39.32
N LYS A 103 5.21 -3.60 39.89
CA LYS A 103 5.58 -4.22 41.18
C LYS A 103 6.85 -5.06 41.12
N GLU A 104 7.14 -5.70 39.99
CA GLU A 104 8.39 -6.49 39.81
C GLU A 104 9.62 -5.63 39.48
N HIS A 105 9.47 -4.51 38.75
CA HIS A 105 10.58 -3.68 38.28
C HIS A 105 10.75 -2.35 39.02
N GLY A 106 9.95 -2.06 40.05
CA GLY A 106 10.19 -0.98 41.00
C GLY A 106 10.13 0.44 40.42
N TRP A 107 9.07 0.73 39.65
CA TRP A 107 8.67 2.09 39.28
C TRP A 107 7.32 2.44 39.91
#